data_AF-A0A1L9NHW9-F1
#
_entry.id   AF-A0A1L9NHW9-F1
#
_cell.length_a   1.000
_cell.length_b   1.000
_cell.length_c   1.000
_cell.angle_alpha   90.00
_cell.angle_beta   90.00
_cell.angle_gamma   90.00
#
_symmetry.space_group_name_H-M   'P 1'
#
loop_
_entity.id
_entity.type
_entity.pdbx_description
1 polymer ?
#
loop_
_entity_poly.entity_id
_entity_poly.type
_entity_poly.pdbx_seq_one_letter_code
_entity_poly.pdbx_strand_id
1 'polypeptide(L)'
;MDHPTHTIDPEGDVIIVLSNANSPFAPDDHEDTTMKKIPGSDSKSEPSDHGEDQHREKRPRLVGEQPSGTPTEDGHLSETPDEKCFRIQVSGRHLILASPVFSKMLTGTWKESTTYQSKGSVEITAEDWDIEAFLILLRAIHAQQSQIPRKLSHEMLAKVAVLINYYDCKDTMSILTEVWINGLNEEIPQTCSREVLLWVWVSQSFKLPSQFKTSTSNIMTYCDGLVTNRGLPIDLRTIKSMNVRRRSAIEKILDRLHNALEELLSGDRGCNFECRSMAYGALTLEMNSANLLSSTLVAPFQGLSYKSLLEKIESFHSPDWDHHQKYNYRSCRLRSLKSLAGTWDSYIEGVDIERLDPDFKKTSLFGFLAKS
;
A
#
# COMPACT_ATOMS: atom_id res chain seq x y z
N MET A 1 -14.75 21.54 30.41
CA MET A 1 -13.99 20.60 29.57
C MET A 1 -14.88 19.41 29.36
N ASP A 2 -15.02 18.96 28.12
CA ASP A 2 -15.86 17.81 27.80
C ASP A 2 -15.28 16.53 28.40
N HIS A 3 -16.18 15.67 28.87
CA HIS A 3 -15.81 14.43 29.54
C HIS A 3 -14.99 13.50 28.61
N PRO A 4 -14.01 12.76 29.15
CA PRO A 4 -13.26 11.79 28.35
C PRO A 4 -14.18 10.69 27.82
N THR A 5 -14.04 10.36 26.54
CA THR A 5 -14.75 9.23 25.92
C THR A 5 -14.15 7.89 26.36
N HIS A 6 -12.85 7.89 26.69
CA HIS A 6 -12.15 6.74 27.25
C HIS A 6 -11.25 7.19 28.40
N THR A 7 -11.28 6.44 29.50
CA THR A 7 -10.39 6.67 30.64
C THR A 7 -9.47 5.47 30.80
N ILE A 8 -8.18 5.67 30.52
CA ILE A 8 -7.12 4.69 30.81
C ILE A 8 -6.61 4.91 32.22
N ASP A 9 -6.33 6.16 32.60
CA ASP A 9 -5.96 6.53 33.97
C ASP A 9 -6.99 7.55 34.52
N PRO A 10 -7.78 7.20 35.55
CA PRO A 10 -8.72 8.13 36.18
C PRO A 10 -8.05 9.36 36.80
N GLU A 11 -6.81 9.24 37.26
CA GLU A 11 -5.97 10.33 37.77
C GLU A 11 -5.08 10.92 36.68
N GLY A 12 -5.31 10.52 35.42
CA GLY A 12 -4.53 10.96 34.26
C GLY A 12 -4.57 12.46 34.08
N ASP A 13 -3.39 13.02 33.83
CA ASP A 13 -3.10 14.44 33.66
C ASP A 13 -2.98 14.87 32.19
N VAL A 14 -3.14 13.93 31.25
CA VAL A 14 -3.11 14.20 29.82
C VAL A 14 -4.42 13.73 29.17
N ILE A 15 -5.02 14.59 28.34
CA ILE A 15 -6.10 14.21 27.43
C ILE A 15 -5.54 14.13 26.01
N ILE A 16 -5.62 12.96 25.39
CA ILE A 16 -5.36 12.81 23.96
C ILE A 16 -6.65 13.00 23.19
N VAL A 17 -6.67 13.97 22.30
CA VAL A 17 -7.78 14.28 21.40
C VAL A 17 -7.47 13.63 20.06
N LEU A 18 -8.10 12.48 19.78
CA LEU A 18 -7.96 11.75 18.52
C LEU A 18 -9.05 12.16 17.53
N SER A 19 -8.67 12.88 16.48
CA SER A 19 -9.52 13.25 15.34
C SER A 19 -9.35 12.25 14.18
N ASN A 20 -10.33 12.22 13.27
CA ASN A 20 -10.35 11.35 12.07
C ASN A 20 -10.01 9.87 12.35
N ALA A 21 -10.51 9.32 13.46
CA ALA A 21 -10.20 7.96 13.85
C ALA A 21 -10.74 6.93 12.84
N ASN A 22 -10.01 5.82 12.69
CA ASN A 22 -10.34 4.71 11.79
C ASN A 22 -10.33 5.09 10.30
N SER A 23 -9.38 5.95 9.92
CA SER A 23 -9.08 6.20 8.50
C SER A 23 -8.76 4.89 7.76
N PRO A 24 -9.06 4.78 6.44
CA PRO A 24 -8.76 3.57 5.67
C PRO A 24 -7.30 3.15 5.78
N PHE A 25 -7.05 1.91 6.19
CA PHE A 25 -5.71 1.41 6.45
C PHE A 25 -5.15 0.65 5.23
N ALA A 26 -4.05 1.17 4.67
CA ALA A 26 -3.41 0.65 3.46
C ALA A 26 -4.36 0.49 2.26
N PRO A 27 -5.08 1.56 1.85
CA PRO A 27 -6.08 1.49 0.78
C PRO A 27 -5.46 1.01 -0.54
N ASP A 28 -6.29 0.43 -1.40
CA ASP A 28 -5.90 0.10 -2.76
C ASP A 28 -5.53 1.36 -3.54
N ASP A 29 -4.48 1.26 -4.37
CA ASP A 29 -4.05 2.35 -5.25
C ASP A 29 -5.13 2.71 -6.31
N HIS A 30 -6.21 1.92 -6.39
CA HIS A 30 -7.39 2.13 -7.25
C HIS A 30 -8.61 2.74 -6.54
N GLU A 31 -8.55 3.00 -5.23
CA GLU A 31 -9.60 3.78 -4.56
C GLU A 31 -9.30 5.27 -4.69
N ASP A 32 -9.65 5.81 -5.86
CA ASP A 32 -9.57 7.23 -6.16
C ASP A 32 -10.53 8.01 -5.25
N THR A 33 -9.95 8.60 -4.21
CA THR A 33 -10.29 9.87 -3.54
C THR A 33 -11.51 10.62 -4.07
N THR A 34 -12.72 10.09 -3.87
CA THR A 34 -13.97 10.80 -4.19
C THR A 34 -14.97 10.74 -3.03
N MET A 35 -14.51 11.12 -1.83
CA MET A 35 -15.40 11.62 -0.78
C MET A 35 -14.78 12.82 -0.04
N LYS A 36 -14.35 13.85 -0.79
CA LYS A 36 -14.46 15.22 -0.27
C LYS A 36 -15.83 15.74 -0.65
N LYS A 37 -16.77 15.67 0.30
CA LYS A 37 -18.07 16.35 0.21
C LYS A 37 -17.81 17.85 0.02
N ILE A 38 -18.08 18.35 -1.18
CA ILE A 38 -18.30 19.78 -1.42
C ILE A 38 -19.77 20.03 -1.02
N PRO A 39 -20.07 20.95 -0.09
CA PRO A 39 -21.46 21.29 0.21
C PRO A 39 -22.01 22.25 -0.86
N GLY A 40 -23.17 21.90 -1.40
CA GLY A 40 -24.15 22.86 -1.92
C GLY A 40 -24.13 23.09 -3.44
N SER A 41 -25.03 22.41 -4.14
CA SER A 41 -25.95 23.07 -5.07
C SER A 41 -27.07 22.10 -5.42
N ASP A 42 -28.24 22.29 -4.79
CA ASP A 42 -29.50 21.74 -5.28
C ASP A 42 -29.77 22.26 -6.71
N SER A 43 -30.20 21.37 -7.60
CA SER A 43 -31.39 21.59 -8.44
C SER A 43 -31.75 20.34 -9.26
N LYS A 44 -33.07 20.15 -9.38
CA LYS A 44 -33.82 18.97 -9.81
C LYS A 44 -33.69 18.63 -11.31
N SER A 45 -33.92 17.35 -11.60
CA SER A 45 -34.16 16.68 -12.89
C SER A 45 -35.35 17.26 -13.68
N GLU A 46 -35.20 17.60 -14.98
CA GLU A 46 -35.51 16.86 -16.25
C GLU A 46 -36.72 17.49 -16.99
N PRO A 47 -37.01 17.24 -18.29
CA PRO A 47 -36.14 17.00 -19.47
C PRO A 47 -36.58 17.78 -20.77
N SER A 48 -35.73 17.65 -21.80
CA SER A 48 -35.99 17.64 -23.26
C SER A 48 -36.47 18.87 -24.04
N ASP A 49 -35.74 19.09 -25.14
CA ASP A 49 -36.19 19.25 -26.54
C ASP A 49 -36.04 20.62 -27.22
N HIS A 50 -35.75 20.48 -28.52
CA HIS A 50 -35.18 21.39 -29.49
C HIS A 50 -35.83 22.78 -29.63
N GLY A 51 -34.98 23.75 -29.98
CA GLY A 51 -35.36 25.13 -30.15
C GLY A 51 -35.99 25.45 -31.50
N GLU A 52 -36.61 26.64 -31.56
CA GLU A 52 -36.57 27.54 -32.71
C GLU A 52 -37.06 28.94 -32.28
N ASP A 53 -36.13 29.89 -32.35
CA ASP A 53 -36.23 31.14 -33.11
C ASP A 53 -37.08 32.36 -32.66
N GLN A 54 -36.44 33.52 -32.87
CA GLN A 54 -36.94 34.89 -33.13
C GLN A 54 -37.15 35.92 -32.00
N HIS A 55 -36.30 36.97 -32.14
CA HIS A 55 -36.57 38.40 -31.99
C HIS A 55 -37.16 38.95 -30.67
N ARG A 56 -36.40 39.83 -30.00
CA ARG A 56 -36.47 41.30 -30.22
C ARG A 56 -35.74 42.08 -29.11
N GLU A 57 -35.00 43.08 -29.56
CA GLU A 57 -34.21 44.05 -28.81
C GLU A 57 -34.96 44.76 -27.66
N LYS A 58 -34.26 45.07 -26.56
CA LYS A 58 -33.87 46.45 -26.19
C LYS A 58 -33.01 46.51 -24.91
N ARG A 59 -31.96 47.31 -25.01
CA ARG A 59 -30.93 47.66 -24.00
C ARG A 59 -31.39 48.92 -23.19
N PRO A 60 -30.56 49.52 -22.32
CA PRO A 60 -30.42 49.32 -20.87
C PRO A 60 -30.70 50.61 -20.04
N ARG A 61 -30.82 50.53 -18.71
CA ARG A 61 -30.51 51.65 -17.76
C ARG A 61 -30.12 51.03 -16.40
N LEU A 62 -28.88 51.13 -15.90
CA LEU A 62 -28.12 52.27 -15.33
C LEU A 62 -28.52 52.61 -13.87
N VAL A 63 -27.57 52.35 -12.95
CA VAL A 63 -27.13 53.16 -11.76
C VAL A 63 -28.19 53.35 -10.66
N GLY A 64 -27.92 53.38 -9.35
CA GLY A 64 -26.77 53.29 -8.44
C GLY A 64 -27.37 52.75 -7.12
N GLU A 65 -26.82 52.70 -5.92
CA GLU A 65 -25.72 53.35 -5.20
C GLU A 65 -25.71 52.62 -3.84
N GLN A 66 -24.54 52.47 -3.22
CA GLN A 66 -24.31 52.06 -1.82
C GLN A 66 -24.80 53.16 -0.83
N PRO A 67 -24.57 53.12 0.52
CA PRO A 67 -24.42 52.03 1.51
C PRO A 67 -25.20 52.29 2.85
N SER A 68 -24.99 51.40 3.83
CA SER A 68 -24.85 51.66 5.29
C SER A 68 -26.00 51.29 6.24
N GLY A 69 -25.63 50.53 7.28
CA GLY A 69 -26.38 50.40 8.54
C GLY A 69 -26.25 49.03 9.24
N THR A 70 -25.26 48.87 10.11
CA THR A 70 -25.11 47.82 11.15
C THR A 70 -26.18 47.97 12.27
N PRO A 71 -26.22 47.15 13.34
CA PRO A 71 -26.12 45.69 13.51
C PRO A 71 -27.27 45.15 14.41
N THR A 72 -27.64 43.86 14.32
CA THR A 72 -28.33 43.19 15.45
C THR A 72 -28.11 41.68 15.46
N GLU A 73 -27.85 41.18 16.67
CA GLU A 73 -27.72 39.79 17.10
C GLU A 73 -28.92 38.93 16.67
N ASP A 74 -28.68 37.72 16.18
CA ASP A 74 -29.06 36.50 16.92
C ASP A 74 -28.71 35.21 16.15
N GLY A 75 -28.11 34.28 16.90
CA GLY A 75 -28.33 32.84 16.84
C GLY A 75 -28.38 32.11 15.50
N HIS A 76 -27.23 31.61 15.05
CA HIS A 76 -27.12 30.20 14.67
C HIS A 76 -25.64 29.81 14.71
N LEU A 77 -25.20 29.22 15.84
CA LEU A 77 -24.03 28.35 15.81
C LEU A 77 -24.40 27.22 14.86
N SER A 78 -23.89 27.26 13.63
CA SER A 78 -23.96 26.10 12.75
C SER A 78 -23.16 25.01 13.44
N GLU A 79 -23.84 24.08 14.07
CA GLU A 79 -23.28 22.78 14.41
C GLU A 79 -22.84 22.15 13.09
N THR A 80 -21.55 22.31 12.79
CA THR A 80 -20.87 21.45 11.83
C THR A 80 -21.04 20.01 12.36
N PRO A 81 -21.37 19.02 11.52
CA PRO A 81 -21.56 17.66 11.97
C PRO A 81 -20.30 17.21 12.72
N ASP A 82 -20.48 16.92 14.00
CA ASP A 82 -19.43 16.58 14.95
C ASP A 82 -18.53 15.49 14.35
N GLU A 83 -17.34 15.85 13.88
CA GLU A 83 -16.32 14.88 13.50
C GLU A 83 -16.04 14.07 14.75
N LYS A 84 -16.35 12.77 14.72
CA LYS A 84 -16.30 11.87 15.87
C LYS A 84 -14.90 11.85 16.48
N CYS A 85 -14.67 12.74 17.44
CA CYS A 85 -13.39 12.92 18.09
C CYS A 85 -13.39 12.14 19.41
N PHE A 86 -12.33 11.36 19.65
CA PHE A 86 -12.17 10.61 20.89
C PHE A 86 -11.29 11.37 21.86
N ARG A 87 -11.72 11.50 23.12
CA ARG A 87 -10.95 12.14 24.20
C ARG A 87 -10.50 11.06 25.18
N ILE A 88 -9.21 10.78 25.21
CA ILE A 88 -8.63 9.65 25.95
C ILE A 88 -7.80 10.18 27.12
N GLN A 89 -8.24 9.91 28.34
CA GLN A 89 -7.53 10.32 29.57
C GLN A 89 -6.46 9.31 29.94
N VAL A 90 -5.22 9.78 30.07
CA VAL A 90 -4.01 8.99 30.29
C VAL A 90 -3.03 9.72 31.21
N SER A 91 -2.03 9.01 31.70
CA SER A 91 -0.94 9.54 32.51
C SER A 91 0.24 9.97 31.65
N GLY A 92 0.59 11.25 31.69
CA GLY A 92 1.76 11.81 31.03
C GLY A 92 3.06 11.13 31.46
N ARG A 93 3.19 10.74 32.72
CA ARG A 93 4.37 10.01 33.23
C ARG A 93 4.59 8.67 32.53
N HIS A 94 3.52 7.89 32.35
CA HIS A 94 3.61 6.61 31.63
C HIS A 94 3.98 6.82 30.16
N LEU A 95 3.36 7.82 29.50
CA LEU A 95 3.68 8.17 28.12
C LEU A 95 5.16 8.59 27.94
N ILE A 96 5.66 9.49 28.80
CA ILE A 96 7.04 10.00 28.77
C ILE A 96 8.04 8.86 28.94
N LEU A 97 7.77 7.93 29.86
CA LEU A 97 8.66 6.81 30.14
C LEU A 97 8.71 5.81 28.97
N ALA A 98 7.57 5.54 28.34
CA ALA A 98 7.45 4.52 27.30
C ALA A 98 7.89 4.98 25.91
N SER A 99 7.84 6.29 25.62
CA SER A 99 8.02 6.80 24.25
C SER A 99 8.86 8.07 24.24
N PRO A 100 9.99 8.08 23.50
CA PRO A 100 10.75 9.30 23.24
C PRO A 100 9.94 10.38 22.52
N VAL A 101 8.93 9.99 21.71
CA VAL A 101 8.06 10.92 20.99
C VAL A 101 7.11 11.62 21.96
N PHE A 102 6.41 10.87 22.82
CA PHE A 102 5.58 11.48 23.86
C PHE A 102 6.42 12.28 24.86
N SER A 103 7.62 11.80 25.21
CA SER A 103 8.57 12.54 26.05
C SER A 103 8.87 13.91 25.47
N LYS A 104 9.24 14.01 24.19
CA LYS A 104 9.49 15.29 23.51
C LYS A 104 8.24 16.16 23.41
N MET A 105 7.07 15.57 23.22
CA MET A 105 5.80 16.29 23.12
C MET A 105 5.42 16.95 24.47
N LEU A 106 5.62 16.24 25.59
CA LEU A 106 5.19 16.68 26.92
C LEU A 106 6.27 17.44 27.71
N THR A 107 7.56 17.25 27.40
CA THR A 107 8.69 17.87 28.12
C THR A 107 9.54 18.81 27.27
N GLY A 108 9.24 18.93 25.96
CA GLY A 108 9.98 19.79 25.04
C GLY A 108 9.70 21.29 25.21
N THR A 109 10.07 22.08 24.21
CA THR A 109 9.87 23.55 24.22
C THR A 109 8.56 23.98 23.55
N TRP A 110 7.64 23.06 23.35
CA TRP A 110 6.38 23.30 22.65
C TRP A 110 5.31 23.87 23.61
N LYS A 111 4.22 24.41 23.04
CA LYS A 111 3.13 25.05 23.81
C LYS A 111 2.49 24.06 24.80
N GLU A 112 2.39 22.81 24.39
CA GLU A 112 1.86 21.68 25.15
C GLU A 112 2.70 21.45 26.41
N SER A 113 4.03 21.41 26.28
CA SER A 113 4.91 21.23 27.44
C SER A 113 4.86 22.41 28.40
N THR A 114 4.81 23.64 27.89
CA THR A 114 4.68 24.85 28.73
C THR A 114 3.37 24.82 29.53
N THR A 115 2.29 24.34 28.91
CA THR A 115 0.99 24.18 29.57
C THR A 115 1.04 23.08 30.63
N TYR A 116 1.62 21.92 30.29
CA TYR A 116 1.76 20.80 31.21
C TYR A 116 2.57 21.17 32.45
N GLN A 117 3.71 21.86 32.29
CA GLN A 117 4.57 22.29 33.40
C GLN A 117 3.90 23.35 34.29
N SER A 118 3.03 24.20 33.74
CA SER A 118 2.39 25.29 34.50
C SER A 118 1.08 24.88 35.18
N LYS A 119 0.26 24.04 34.53
CA LYS A 119 -1.07 23.64 35.01
C LYS A 119 -1.12 22.23 35.59
N GLY A 120 -0.07 21.44 35.40
CA GLY A 120 -0.04 20.02 35.76
C GLY A 120 -0.95 19.15 34.91
N SER A 121 -1.56 19.69 33.84
CA SER A 121 -2.39 18.95 32.89
C SER A 121 -2.36 19.58 31.49
N VAL A 122 -2.57 18.77 30.44
CA VAL A 122 -2.52 19.25 29.05
C VAL A 122 -3.41 18.41 28.11
N GLU A 123 -3.92 19.03 27.04
CA GLU A 123 -4.51 18.32 25.91
C GLU A 123 -3.50 18.24 24.75
N ILE A 124 -3.35 17.06 24.16
CA ILE A 124 -2.52 16.83 22.97
C ILE A 124 -3.37 16.23 21.85
N THR A 125 -3.04 16.51 20.60
CA THR A 125 -3.77 15.99 19.44
C THR A 125 -3.11 14.75 18.85
N ALA A 126 -3.93 13.85 18.32
CA ALA A 126 -3.55 12.75 17.47
C ALA A 126 -4.58 12.67 16.33
N GLU A 127 -4.18 12.17 15.17
CA GLU A 127 -5.05 12.10 13.99
C GLU A 127 -4.88 10.75 13.31
N ASP A 128 -5.90 10.32 12.57
CA ASP A 128 -5.89 9.20 11.61
C ASP A 128 -5.68 7.79 12.19
N TRP A 129 -5.44 7.65 13.50
CA TRP A 129 -5.26 6.34 14.12
C TRP A 129 -6.55 5.52 14.18
N ASP A 130 -6.40 4.21 14.01
CA ASP A 130 -7.43 3.25 14.41
C ASP A 130 -7.58 3.30 15.94
N ILE A 131 -8.80 3.54 16.42
CA ILE A 131 -9.05 3.78 17.84
C ILE A 131 -8.71 2.54 18.68
N GLU A 132 -9.02 1.35 18.20
CA GLU A 132 -8.77 0.11 18.94
C GLU A 132 -7.27 -0.19 19.01
N ALA A 133 -6.54 -0.02 17.91
CA ALA A 133 -5.08 -0.14 17.89
C ALA A 133 -4.42 0.85 18.86
N PHE A 134 -4.92 2.09 18.90
CA PHE A 134 -4.39 3.13 19.78
C PHE A 134 -4.69 2.86 21.24
N LEU A 135 -5.90 2.41 21.57
CA LEU A 135 -6.25 1.97 22.92
C LEU A 135 -5.41 0.76 23.38
N ILE A 136 -5.12 -0.20 22.51
CA ILE A 136 -4.21 -1.32 22.82
C ILE A 136 -2.83 -0.79 23.21
N LEU A 137 -2.26 0.13 22.42
CA LEU A 137 -0.96 0.74 22.72
C LEU A 137 -0.99 1.48 24.07
N LEU A 138 -2.00 2.32 24.29
CA LEU A 138 -2.10 3.12 25.51
C LEU A 138 -2.28 2.23 26.75
N ARG A 139 -3.11 1.19 26.68
CA ARG A 139 -3.27 0.20 27.77
C ARG A 139 -1.97 -0.53 28.08
N ALA A 140 -1.19 -0.86 27.05
CA ALA A 140 0.14 -1.48 27.23
C ALA A 140 1.11 -0.54 27.96
N ILE A 141 1.17 0.74 27.55
CA ILE A 141 2.00 1.76 28.19
C ILE A 141 1.60 1.95 29.67
N HIS A 142 0.32 1.80 30.00
CA HIS A 142 -0.20 1.93 31.37
C HIS A 142 -0.27 0.59 32.13
N ALA A 143 0.41 -0.46 31.64
CA ALA A 143 0.48 -1.77 32.28
C ALA A 143 -0.87 -2.42 32.59
N GLN A 144 -1.93 -2.12 31.82
CA GLN A 144 -3.27 -2.68 31.99
C GLN A 144 -3.41 -4.04 31.30
N GLN A 145 -2.53 -4.98 31.66
CA GLN A 145 -2.36 -6.25 30.93
C GLN A 145 -3.66 -7.08 30.79
N SER A 146 -4.55 -7.02 31.78
CA SER A 146 -5.84 -7.72 31.76
C SER A 146 -6.80 -7.22 30.69
N GLN A 147 -6.60 -6.00 30.18
CA GLN A 147 -7.42 -5.35 29.16
C GLN A 147 -6.81 -5.47 27.75
N ILE A 148 -5.66 -6.13 27.60
CA ILE A 148 -4.95 -6.27 26.34
C ILE A 148 -5.26 -7.65 25.73
N PRO A 149 -5.73 -7.71 24.47
CA PRO A 149 -5.96 -8.99 23.79
C PRO A 149 -4.68 -9.82 23.71
N ARG A 150 -4.78 -11.14 23.97
CA ARG A 150 -3.66 -12.07 23.79
C ARG A 150 -3.40 -12.45 22.33
N LYS A 151 -4.37 -12.22 21.46
CA LYS A 151 -4.30 -12.49 20.02
C LYS A 151 -4.81 -11.28 19.28
N LEU A 152 -4.15 -10.94 18.19
CA LEU A 152 -4.57 -9.91 17.25
C LEU A 152 -4.72 -10.55 15.88
N SER A 153 -5.63 -10.03 15.06
CA SER A 153 -5.59 -10.31 13.62
C SER A 153 -4.32 -9.71 13.02
N HIS A 154 -3.90 -10.23 11.87
CA HIS A 154 -2.75 -9.68 11.13
C HIS A 154 -2.90 -8.18 10.85
N GLU A 155 -4.11 -7.73 10.44
CA GLU A 155 -4.38 -6.31 10.22
C GLU A 155 -4.25 -5.48 11.50
N MET A 156 -4.79 -5.95 12.62
CA MET A 156 -4.69 -5.22 13.89
C MET A 156 -3.23 -5.15 14.38
N LEU A 157 -2.46 -6.24 14.22
CA LEU A 157 -1.03 -6.21 14.52
C LEU A 157 -0.28 -5.22 13.62
N ALA A 158 -0.62 -5.13 12.34
CA ALA A 158 -0.04 -4.17 11.42
C ALA A 158 -0.34 -2.71 11.83
N LYS A 159 -1.58 -2.42 12.25
CA LYS A 159 -1.98 -1.10 12.79
C LYS A 159 -1.21 -0.75 14.06
N VAL A 160 -1.14 -1.69 15.01
CA VAL A 160 -0.34 -1.52 16.24
C VAL A 160 1.15 -1.32 15.90
N ALA A 161 1.70 -2.04 14.92
CA ALA A 161 3.08 -1.86 14.48
C ALA A 161 3.35 -0.45 13.94
N VAL A 162 2.40 0.17 13.22
CA VAL A 162 2.51 1.56 12.77
C VAL A 162 2.64 2.50 13.97
N LEU A 163 1.80 2.32 14.98
CA LEU A 163 1.85 3.14 16.20
C LEU A 163 3.15 2.93 16.98
N ILE A 164 3.60 1.69 17.13
CA ILE A 164 4.88 1.35 17.80
C ILE A 164 6.05 2.03 17.09
N ASN A 165 6.05 2.01 15.75
CA ASN A 165 7.09 2.64 14.96
C ASN A 165 7.01 4.18 15.03
N TYR A 166 5.80 4.75 15.01
CA TYR A 166 5.59 6.19 15.09
C TYR A 166 6.00 6.77 16.44
N TYR A 167 5.54 6.17 17.54
CA TYR A 167 5.85 6.61 18.90
C TYR A 167 7.20 6.10 19.41
N ASP A 168 7.94 5.32 18.63
CA ASP A 168 9.27 4.81 18.96
C ASP A 168 9.32 4.07 20.31
N CYS A 169 8.36 3.16 20.52
CA CYS A 169 8.20 2.42 21.79
C CYS A 169 8.36 0.90 21.61
N LYS A 170 9.28 0.49 20.73
CA LYS A 170 9.54 -0.93 20.40
C LYS A 170 9.94 -1.73 21.64
N ASP A 171 10.84 -1.19 22.46
CA ASP A 171 11.35 -1.87 23.65
C ASP A 171 10.24 -2.10 24.69
N THR A 172 9.40 -1.07 24.92
CA THR A 172 8.23 -1.15 25.80
C THR A 172 7.25 -2.24 25.36
N MET A 173 7.13 -2.46 24.05
CA MET A 173 6.15 -3.37 23.47
C MET A 173 6.70 -4.76 23.16
N SER A 174 7.99 -5.00 23.37
CA SER A 174 8.72 -6.22 22.98
C SER A 174 8.00 -7.52 23.36
N ILE A 175 7.67 -7.70 24.65
CA ILE A 175 7.01 -8.91 25.16
C ILE A 175 5.62 -9.10 24.53
N LEU A 176 4.84 -8.03 24.41
CA LEU A 176 3.50 -8.11 23.81
C LEU A 176 3.57 -8.46 22.33
N THR A 177 4.52 -7.85 21.61
CA THR A 177 4.71 -8.14 20.18
C THR A 177 5.12 -9.59 19.95
N GLU A 178 5.99 -10.16 20.80
CA GLU A 178 6.33 -11.58 20.73
C GLU A 178 5.11 -12.49 20.93
N VAL A 179 4.27 -12.18 21.92
CA VAL A 179 3.02 -12.93 22.18
C VAL A 179 2.08 -12.86 20.97
N TRP A 180 1.88 -11.68 20.39
CA TRP A 180 1.00 -11.51 19.24
C TRP A 180 1.54 -12.18 17.98
N ILE A 181 2.84 -12.07 17.71
CA ILE A 181 3.50 -12.72 16.58
C ILE A 181 3.41 -14.25 16.69
N ASN A 182 3.69 -14.81 17.87
CA ASN A 182 3.56 -16.25 18.11
C ASN A 182 2.11 -16.74 18.08
N GLY A 183 1.15 -15.83 18.32
CA GLY A 183 -0.29 -16.09 18.23
C GLY A 183 -0.88 -15.96 16.82
N LEU A 184 -0.12 -15.46 15.84
CA LEU A 184 -0.58 -15.37 14.45
C LEU A 184 -0.60 -16.76 13.82
N ASN A 185 -1.80 -17.22 13.49
CA ASN A 185 -2.05 -18.49 12.81
C ASN A 185 -2.37 -18.31 11.32
N GLU A 186 -2.25 -17.09 10.80
CA GLU A 186 -2.62 -16.76 9.42
C GLU A 186 -1.49 -17.15 8.46
N GLU A 187 -1.84 -17.79 7.34
CA GLU A 187 -0.89 -18.12 6.29
C GLU A 187 -0.63 -16.90 5.38
N ILE A 188 0.58 -16.81 4.83
CA ILE A 188 0.93 -15.73 3.90
C ILE A 188 0.31 -16.05 2.53
N PRO A 189 -0.62 -15.24 2.00
CA PRO A 189 -1.26 -15.52 0.72
C PRO A 189 -0.26 -15.55 -0.44
N GLN A 190 -0.47 -16.46 -1.40
CA GLN A 190 0.27 -16.55 -2.66
C GLN A 190 -0.43 -15.75 -3.77
N THR A 191 -0.68 -14.47 -3.50
CA THR A 191 -1.38 -13.54 -4.39
C THR A 191 -0.73 -12.16 -4.34
N CYS A 192 -1.12 -11.26 -5.23
CA CYS A 192 -0.85 -9.83 -5.04
C CYS A 192 -2.05 -9.22 -4.32
N SER A 193 -1.92 -8.97 -3.01
CA SER A 193 -3.01 -8.42 -2.22
C SER A 193 -2.51 -7.50 -1.11
N ARG A 194 -3.43 -6.71 -0.55
CA ARG A 194 -3.16 -5.82 0.60
C ARG A 194 -2.56 -6.63 1.77
N GLU A 195 -3.11 -7.81 2.02
CA GLU A 195 -2.70 -8.71 3.10
C GLU A 195 -1.24 -9.12 2.98
N VAL A 196 -0.74 -9.44 1.77
CA VAL A 196 0.69 -9.77 1.60
C VAL A 196 1.58 -8.55 1.89
N LEU A 197 1.13 -7.34 1.55
CA LEU A 197 1.88 -6.11 1.86
C LEU A 197 1.89 -5.82 3.37
N LEU A 198 0.81 -6.12 4.08
CA LEU A 198 0.78 -6.09 5.55
C LEU A 198 1.79 -7.09 6.15
N TRP A 199 2.00 -8.25 5.51
CA TRP A 199 3.01 -9.22 5.95
C TRP A 199 4.42 -8.69 5.74
N VAL A 200 4.69 -8.00 4.61
CA VAL A 200 5.95 -7.29 4.40
C VAL A 200 6.16 -6.25 5.51
N TRP A 201 5.15 -5.46 5.84
CA TRP A 201 5.25 -4.44 6.89
C TRP A 201 5.53 -5.04 8.28
N VAL A 202 4.71 -5.98 8.73
CA VAL A 202 4.84 -6.63 10.04
C VAL A 202 6.20 -7.33 10.17
N SER A 203 6.60 -8.09 9.15
CA SER A 203 7.88 -8.79 9.18
C SER A 203 9.10 -7.85 9.11
N GLN A 204 8.99 -6.71 8.42
CA GLN A 204 10.03 -5.68 8.45
C GLN A 204 10.12 -5.01 9.83
N SER A 205 8.97 -4.64 10.40
CA SER A 205 8.87 -3.93 11.69
C SER A 205 9.46 -4.75 12.83
N PHE A 206 9.14 -6.05 12.86
CA PHE A 206 9.53 -6.97 13.94
C PHE A 206 10.72 -7.89 13.58
N LYS A 207 11.41 -7.62 12.47
CA LYS A 207 12.60 -8.35 12.03
C LYS A 207 12.38 -9.87 11.93
N LEU A 208 11.36 -10.27 11.17
CA LEU A 208 10.97 -11.66 10.94
C LEU A 208 11.49 -12.15 9.55
N PRO A 209 12.71 -12.70 9.44
CA PRO A 209 13.38 -12.90 8.15
C PRO A 209 12.67 -13.88 7.23
N SER A 210 12.11 -14.98 7.75
CA SER A 210 11.41 -15.97 6.92
C SER A 210 10.10 -15.43 6.37
N GLN A 211 9.28 -14.77 7.20
CA GLN A 211 8.04 -14.14 6.76
C GLN A 211 8.32 -12.99 5.77
N PHE A 212 9.37 -12.19 6.01
CA PHE A 212 9.77 -11.11 5.11
C PHE A 212 10.20 -11.65 3.74
N LYS A 213 11.04 -12.69 3.72
CA LYS A 213 11.48 -13.35 2.48
C LYS A 213 10.29 -13.92 1.71
N THR A 214 9.40 -14.65 2.38
CA THR A 214 8.21 -15.25 1.74
C THR A 214 7.23 -14.19 1.20
N SER A 215 6.89 -13.17 1.99
CA SER A 215 5.94 -12.13 1.58
C SER A 215 6.49 -11.28 0.43
N THR A 216 7.76 -10.88 0.46
CA THR A 216 8.39 -10.15 -0.65
C THR A 216 8.49 -11.01 -1.91
N SER A 217 8.79 -12.31 -1.78
CA SER A 217 8.75 -13.29 -2.88
C SER A 217 7.39 -13.33 -3.54
N ASN A 218 6.31 -13.43 -2.74
CA ASN A 218 4.94 -13.47 -3.25
C ASN A 218 4.57 -12.18 -3.99
N ILE A 219 4.86 -11.00 -3.41
CA ILE A 219 4.64 -9.72 -4.08
C ILE A 219 5.34 -9.65 -5.44
N MET A 220 6.63 -10.01 -5.50
CA MET A 220 7.39 -9.97 -6.76
C MET A 220 6.88 -10.98 -7.79
N THR A 221 6.42 -12.14 -7.34
CA THR A 221 5.96 -13.23 -8.21
C THR A 221 4.57 -12.98 -8.79
N TYR A 222 3.64 -12.49 -7.96
CA TYR A 222 2.22 -12.44 -8.29
C TYR A 222 1.72 -11.04 -8.69
N CYS A 223 2.39 -9.96 -8.30
CA CYS A 223 1.95 -8.61 -8.69
C CYS A 223 2.21 -8.32 -10.17
N ASP A 224 1.21 -7.75 -10.82
CA ASP A 224 1.17 -7.45 -12.25
C ASP A 224 1.38 -5.96 -12.55
N GLY A 225 1.70 -5.15 -11.54
CA GLY A 225 1.86 -3.71 -11.65
C GLY A 225 2.95 -3.16 -10.74
N LEU A 226 3.08 -1.83 -10.71
CA LEU A 226 3.99 -1.15 -9.80
C LEU A 226 3.57 -1.41 -8.36
N VAL A 227 4.47 -1.94 -7.54
CA VAL A 227 4.22 -2.16 -6.11
C VAL A 227 4.49 -0.85 -5.37
N THR A 228 3.51 -0.34 -4.63
CA THR A 228 3.64 0.82 -3.74
C THR A 228 3.66 0.35 -2.27
N ASN A 229 3.94 1.26 -1.33
CA ASN A 229 3.84 0.96 0.10
C ASN A 229 2.44 1.21 0.68
N ARG A 230 1.50 1.80 -0.09
CA ARG A 230 0.12 2.08 0.35
C ARG A 230 0.02 2.82 1.68
N GLY A 231 0.93 3.77 1.90
CA GLY A 231 1.00 4.53 3.16
C GLY A 231 1.59 3.74 4.35
N LEU A 232 1.93 2.46 4.20
CA LEU A 232 2.62 1.70 5.24
C LEU A 232 4.08 2.17 5.40
N PRO A 233 4.66 2.11 6.61
CA PRO A 233 6.05 2.50 6.88
C PRO A 233 7.10 1.48 6.39
N ILE A 234 6.86 0.86 5.23
CA ILE A 234 7.81 -0.05 4.57
C ILE A 234 8.97 0.79 4.02
N ASP A 235 10.21 0.30 4.14
CA ASP A 235 11.38 1.02 3.66
C ASP A 235 11.30 1.18 2.13
N LEU A 236 11.51 2.40 1.63
CA LEU A 236 11.53 2.68 0.20
C LEU A 236 12.58 1.84 -0.53
N ARG A 237 13.67 1.45 0.15
CA ARG A 237 14.66 0.50 -0.40
C ARG A 237 14.05 -0.89 -0.61
N THR A 238 13.19 -1.35 0.29
CA THR A 238 12.45 -2.62 0.14
C THR A 238 11.53 -2.55 -1.07
N ILE A 239 10.70 -1.51 -1.17
CA ILE A 239 9.76 -1.33 -2.31
C ILE A 239 10.52 -1.23 -3.64
N LYS A 240 11.60 -0.44 -3.68
CA LYS A 240 12.45 -0.31 -4.87
C LYS A 240 13.09 -1.64 -5.25
N SER A 241 13.63 -2.38 -4.28
CA SER A 241 14.24 -3.70 -4.49
C SER A 241 13.24 -4.68 -5.10
N MET A 242 12.03 -4.75 -4.56
CA MET A 242 10.97 -5.62 -5.08
C MET A 242 10.63 -5.29 -6.54
N ASN A 243 10.40 -4.01 -6.84
CA ASN A 243 10.06 -3.59 -8.20
C ASN A 243 11.21 -3.82 -9.20
N VAL A 244 12.46 -3.60 -8.80
CA VAL A 244 13.63 -3.86 -9.66
C VAL A 244 13.76 -5.35 -9.94
N ARG A 245 13.72 -6.20 -8.91
CA ARG A 245 13.83 -7.66 -9.07
C ARG A 245 12.69 -8.23 -9.90
N ARG A 246 11.45 -7.81 -9.64
CA ARG A 246 10.27 -8.19 -10.43
C ARG A 246 10.47 -7.87 -11.91
N ARG A 247 10.81 -6.61 -12.21
CA ARG A 247 11.04 -6.13 -13.58
C ARG A 247 12.15 -6.91 -14.27
N SER A 248 13.31 -7.04 -13.63
CA SER A 248 14.45 -7.74 -14.22
C SER A 248 14.18 -9.23 -14.46
N ALA A 249 13.36 -9.88 -13.63
CA ALA A 249 12.97 -11.26 -13.87
C ALA A 249 12.05 -11.40 -15.10
N ILE A 250 11.08 -10.50 -15.25
CA ILE A 250 10.18 -10.44 -16.42
C ILE A 250 10.98 -10.12 -17.69
N GLU A 251 11.85 -9.09 -17.66
CA GLU A 251 12.73 -8.71 -18.77
C GLU A 251 13.58 -9.89 -19.24
N LYS A 252 14.23 -10.62 -18.31
CA LYS A 252 15.05 -11.78 -18.66
C LYS A 252 14.27 -12.84 -19.44
N ILE A 253 13.02 -13.11 -19.06
CA ILE A 253 12.18 -14.09 -19.76
C ILE A 253 11.82 -13.60 -21.15
N LEU A 254 11.38 -12.34 -21.26
CA LEU A 254 11.03 -11.73 -22.54
C LEU A 254 12.24 -11.68 -23.48
N ASP A 255 13.40 -11.30 -22.98
CA ASP A 255 14.66 -11.29 -23.75
C ASP A 255 15.00 -12.68 -24.25
N ARG A 256 14.81 -13.74 -23.46
CA ARG A 256 15.03 -15.12 -23.93
C ARG A 256 14.09 -15.52 -25.05
N LEU A 257 12.82 -15.13 -24.98
CA LEU A 257 11.86 -15.41 -26.03
C LEU A 257 12.22 -14.68 -27.33
N HIS A 258 12.57 -13.40 -27.26
CA HIS A 258 13.00 -12.63 -28.43
C HIS A 258 14.31 -13.15 -29.01
N ASN A 259 15.30 -13.48 -28.17
CA ASN A 259 16.54 -14.11 -28.63
C ASN A 259 16.28 -15.47 -29.30
N ALA A 260 15.31 -16.26 -28.81
CA ALA A 260 14.94 -17.51 -29.47
C ALA A 260 14.35 -17.28 -30.87
N LEU A 261 13.57 -16.21 -31.08
CA LEU A 261 13.10 -15.82 -32.41
C LEU A 261 14.27 -15.44 -33.34
N GLU A 262 15.20 -14.61 -32.85
CA GLU A 262 16.38 -14.19 -33.61
C GLU A 262 17.28 -15.37 -34.00
N GLU A 263 17.56 -16.29 -33.06
CA GLU A 263 18.36 -17.49 -33.34
C GLU A 263 17.69 -18.43 -34.36
N LEU A 264 16.35 -18.48 -34.39
CA LEU A 264 15.62 -19.25 -35.41
C LEU A 264 15.70 -18.59 -36.79
N LEU A 265 15.70 -17.25 -36.85
CA LEU A 265 15.88 -16.49 -38.10
C LEU A 265 17.29 -16.60 -38.66
N SER A 266 18.31 -16.39 -37.81
CA SER A 266 19.72 -16.46 -38.21
C SER A 266 20.16 -17.88 -38.57
N GLY A 267 19.48 -18.89 -38.02
CA GLY A 267 19.86 -20.30 -38.17
C GLY A 267 20.81 -20.82 -37.11
N ASP A 268 21.09 -20.06 -36.07
CA ASP A 268 21.87 -20.50 -34.91
C ASP A 268 21.10 -21.55 -34.09
N ARG A 269 19.78 -21.59 -34.23
CA ARG A 269 18.90 -22.60 -33.62
C ARG A 269 18.06 -23.32 -34.68
N GLY A 270 17.89 -24.63 -34.52
CA GLY A 270 17.10 -25.49 -35.41
C GLY A 270 17.93 -26.38 -36.34
N CYS A 271 17.30 -27.38 -36.97
CA CYS A 271 18.02 -28.42 -37.72
C CYS A 271 17.98 -28.24 -39.25
N ASN A 272 16.95 -27.61 -39.80
CA ASN A 272 16.81 -27.32 -41.23
C ASN A 272 15.87 -26.12 -41.46
N PHE A 273 15.66 -25.75 -42.72
CA PHE A 273 14.83 -24.61 -43.09
C PHE A 273 13.36 -24.78 -42.66
N GLU A 274 12.78 -25.94 -42.93
CA GLU A 274 11.38 -26.26 -42.61
C GLU A 274 11.15 -26.19 -41.10
N CYS A 275 12.07 -26.77 -40.33
CA CYS A 275 12.01 -26.76 -38.89
C CYS A 275 12.08 -25.35 -38.30
N ARG A 276 13.04 -24.55 -38.76
CA ARG A 276 13.18 -23.16 -38.30
C ARG A 276 11.96 -22.34 -38.65
N SER A 277 11.45 -22.47 -39.87
CA SER A 277 10.28 -21.73 -40.34
C SER A 277 9.04 -22.06 -39.50
N MET A 278 8.79 -23.34 -39.23
CA MET A 278 7.66 -23.77 -38.39
C MET A 278 7.82 -23.33 -36.93
N ALA A 279 9.01 -23.52 -36.34
CA ALA A 279 9.25 -23.12 -34.95
C ALA A 279 9.17 -21.59 -34.76
N TYR A 280 9.73 -20.82 -35.70
CA TYR A 280 9.66 -19.37 -35.70
C TYR A 280 8.22 -18.88 -35.83
N GLY A 281 7.48 -19.42 -36.81
CA GLY A 281 6.08 -19.08 -37.02
C GLY A 281 5.23 -19.42 -35.80
N ALA A 282 5.38 -20.62 -35.25
CA ALA A 282 4.64 -21.04 -34.06
C ALA A 282 4.96 -20.17 -32.84
N LEU A 283 6.25 -19.93 -32.54
CA LEU A 283 6.65 -19.07 -31.42
C LEU A 283 6.13 -17.64 -31.58
N THR A 284 6.18 -17.08 -32.79
CA THR A 284 5.64 -15.75 -33.09
C THR A 284 4.13 -15.69 -32.85
N LEU A 285 3.38 -16.69 -33.33
CA LEU A 285 1.93 -16.76 -33.14
C LEU A 285 1.54 -16.88 -31.67
N GLU A 286 2.22 -17.74 -30.90
CA GLU A 286 1.99 -17.92 -29.46
C GLU A 286 2.35 -16.65 -28.66
N MET A 287 3.49 -16.02 -28.95
CA MET A 287 3.86 -14.77 -28.30
C MET A 287 2.89 -13.63 -28.64
N ASN A 288 2.41 -13.57 -29.88
CA ASN A 288 1.40 -12.59 -30.29
C ASN A 288 0.06 -12.80 -29.56
N SER A 289 -0.44 -14.03 -29.53
CA SER A 289 -1.71 -14.37 -28.87
C SER A 289 -1.67 -14.09 -27.35
N ALA A 290 -0.49 -14.26 -26.74
CA ALA A 290 -0.25 -13.97 -25.33
C ALA A 290 0.04 -12.48 -25.03
N ASN A 291 0.00 -11.60 -26.04
CA ASN A 291 0.36 -10.16 -26.00
C ASN A 291 1.82 -9.88 -25.58
N LEU A 292 2.74 -10.81 -25.86
CA LEU A 292 4.16 -10.69 -25.50
C LEU A 292 5.01 -9.98 -26.57
N LEU A 293 4.49 -9.81 -27.79
CA LEU A 293 5.10 -9.03 -28.87
C LEU A 293 4.62 -7.56 -28.92
N SER A 294 3.72 -7.18 -28.00
CA SER A 294 3.15 -5.83 -28.03
C SER A 294 4.22 -4.78 -27.75
N SER A 295 4.28 -3.73 -28.57
CA SER A 295 5.14 -2.56 -28.34
C SER A 295 4.76 -1.77 -27.07
N THR A 296 3.58 -2.04 -26.49
CA THR A 296 3.14 -1.45 -25.22
C THR A 296 3.65 -2.21 -24.00
N LEU A 297 4.28 -3.38 -24.18
CA LEU A 297 4.82 -4.18 -23.10
C LEU A 297 6.17 -3.62 -22.64
N VAL A 298 6.10 -2.56 -21.83
CA VAL A 298 7.27 -1.89 -21.25
C VAL A 298 7.16 -1.86 -19.73
N ALA A 299 8.29 -1.78 -19.03
CA ALA A 299 8.32 -1.63 -17.59
C ALA A 299 7.40 -0.45 -17.15
N PRO A 300 6.54 -0.63 -16.12
CA PRO A 300 6.53 -1.71 -15.13
C PRO A 300 5.74 -2.97 -15.52
N PHE A 301 5.44 -3.20 -16.80
CA PHE A 301 4.70 -4.37 -17.29
C PHE A 301 3.31 -4.49 -16.67
N GLN A 302 2.54 -3.40 -16.73
CA GLN A 302 1.19 -3.36 -16.16
C GLN A 302 0.31 -4.47 -16.76
N GLY A 303 -0.37 -5.23 -15.90
CA GLY A 303 -1.20 -6.37 -16.27
C GLY A 303 -0.42 -7.66 -16.58
N LEU A 304 0.90 -7.69 -16.33
CA LEU A 304 1.73 -8.89 -16.47
C LEU A 304 2.55 -9.14 -15.21
N SER A 305 2.17 -10.17 -14.46
CA SER A 305 2.98 -10.70 -13.36
C SER A 305 3.98 -11.75 -13.84
N TYR A 306 5.04 -11.98 -13.07
CA TYR A 306 6.01 -13.03 -13.36
C TYR A 306 5.33 -14.41 -13.46
N LYS A 307 4.43 -14.72 -12.51
CA LYS A 307 3.67 -15.97 -12.52
C LYS A 307 2.82 -16.12 -13.78
N SER A 308 2.05 -15.09 -14.14
CA SER A 308 1.20 -15.12 -15.34
C SER A 308 2.01 -15.26 -16.63
N LEU A 309 3.22 -14.70 -16.69
CA LEU A 309 4.14 -14.86 -17.82
C LEU A 309 4.60 -16.32 -17.94
N LEU A 310 4.96 -16.97 -16.83
CA LEU A 310 5.31 -18.39 -16.85
C LEU A 310 4.14 -19.26 -17.31
N GLU A 311 2.94 -19.01 -16.79
CA GLU A 311 1.73 -19.75 -17.18
C GLU A 311 1.42 -19.59 -18.67
N LYS A 312 1.59 -18.39 -19.23
CA LYS A 312 1.49 -18.14 -20.68
C LYS A 312 2.52 -18.95 -21.47
N ILE A 313 3.77 -19.03 -21.03
CA ILE A 313 4.81 -19.80 -21.72
C ILE A 313 4.55 -21.31 -21.62
N GLU A 314 4.05 -21.77 -20.48
CA GLU A 314 3.68 -23.17 -20.28
C GLU A 314 2.53 -23.61 -21.18
N SER A 315 1.62 -22.70 -21.55
CA SER A 315 0.50 -22.98 -22.44
C SER A 315 0.85 -22.93 -23.93
N PHE A 316 2.09 -22.55 -24.31
CA PHE A 316 2.48 -22.45 -25.72
C PHE A 316 2.32 -23.76 -26.48
N HIS A 317 1.50 -23.73 -27.53
CA HIS A 317 1.28 -24.88 -28.39
C HIS A 317 2.50 -25.16 -29.27
N SER A 318 3.06 -26.36 -29.14
CA SER A 318 4.20 -26.78 -29.97
C SER A 318 3.71 -27.43 -31.27
N PRO A 319 4.29 -27.09 -32.44
CA PRO A 319 3.87 -27.67 -33.70
C PRO A 319 4.06 -29.19 -33.71
N ASP A 320 3.11 -29.91 -34.30
CA ASP A 320 3.22 -31.36 -34.48
C ASP A 320 4.10 -31.67 -35.69
N TRP A 321 5.07 -32.55 -35.48
CA TRP A 321 6.07 -32.92 -36.47
C TRP A 321 5.68 -34.25 -37.09
N ASP A 322 4.64 -34.27 -37.93
CA ASP A 322 4.25 -35.52 -38.59
C ASP A 322 5.24 -35.87 -39.70
N HIS A 323 6.27 -36.65 -39.34
CA HIS A 323 7.28 -37.16 -40.26
C HIS A 323 6.74 -38.37 -41.05
N HIS A 324 5.74 -38.15 -41.89
CA HIS A 324 5.45 -39.09 -42.97
C HIS A 324 6.48 -38.94 -44.10
N GLN A 325 7.72 -39.43 -43.93
CA GLN A 325 8.58 -39.96 -45.02
C GLN A 325 9.97 -40.45 -44.57
N LYS A 326 10.12 -41.78 -44.54
CA LYS A 326 11.18 -42.64 -45.13
C LYS A 326 12.68 -42.30 -45.11
N TYR A 327 13.18 -41.21 -44.52
CA TYR A 327 14.62 -40.96 -44.45
C TYR A 327 15.08 -40.62 -43.03
N ASN A 328 16.18 -41.28 -42.62
CA ASN A 328 16.86 -41.18 -41.32
C ASN A 328 17.45 -39.78 -41.07
N TYR A 329 16.62 -38.74 -40.97
CA TYR A 329 17.02 -37.48 -40.37
C TYR A 329 16.93 -37.62 -38.86
N ARG A 330 18.08 -37.47 -38.21
CA ARG A 330 18.19 -37.41 -36.74
C ARG A 330 17.12 -36.47 -36.21
N SER A 331 16.26 -37.00 -35.34
CA SER A 331 15.11 -36.31 -34.77
C SER A 331 15.51 -34.91 -34.27
N CYS A 332 14.90 -33.89 -34.86
CA CYS A 332 15.15 -32.51 -34.46
C CYS A 332 14.72 -32.31 -33.00
N ARG A 333 15.57 -31.68 -32.18
CA ARG A 333 15.33 -31.50 -30.74
C ARG A 333 14.36 -30.36 -30.40
N LEU A 334 13.82 -29.64 -31.40
CA LEU A 334 12.83 -28.58 -31.21
C LEU A 334 11.41 -29.14 -30.97
N ARG A 335 11.28 -30.05 -30.01
CA ARG A 335 10.02 -30.73 -29.69
C ARG A 335 9.04 -29.89 -28.88
N SER A 336 9.50 -28.80 -28.25
CA SER A 336 8.62 -27.99 -27.40
C SER A 336 9.02 -26.52 -27.36
N LEU A 337 8.08 -25.63 -27.65
CA LEU A 337 8.29 -24.18 -27.62
C LEU A 337 8.64 -23.67 -26.22
N LYS A 338 8.04 -24.23 -25.16
CA LYS A 338 8.38 -23.86 -23.77
C LYS A 338 9.86 -24.08 -23.45
N SER A 339 10.48 -25.10 -24.05
CA SER A 339 11.91 -25.36 -23.86
C SER A 339 12.81 -24.29 -24.49
N LEU A 340 12.29 -23.50 -25.44
CA LEU A 340 13.03 -22.40 -26.07
C LEU A 340 13.18 -21.19 -25.17
N ALA A 341 12.20 -20.99 -24.27
CA ALA A 341 12.29 -19.99 -23.22
C ALA A 341 13.36 -20.37 -22.18
N GLY A 342 13.65 -21.67 -22.01
CA GLY A 342 14.57 -22.19 -21.00
C GLY A 342 13.85 -22.65 -19.73
N THR A 343 14.63 -22.99 -18.71
CA THR A 343 14.11 -23.39 -17.39
C THR A 343 14.07 -22.17 -16.49
N TRP A 344 12.93 -21.97 -15.81
CA TRP A 344 12.69 -20.82 -14.95
C TRP A 344 12.29 -21.29 -13.56
N ASP A 345 12.73 -20.55 -12.55
CA ASP A 345 12.23 -20.75 -11.19
C ASP A 345 10.74 -20.43 -11.14
N SER A 346 9.96 -21.20 -10.38
CA SER A 346 8.51 -21.02 -10.29
C SER A 346 8.09 -19.74 -9.55
N TYR A 347 9.04 -19.06 -8.91
CA TYR A 347 8.87 -17.82 -8.17
C TYR A 347 10.15 -16.98 -8.20
N ILE A 348 10.04 -15.70 -7.84
CA ILE A 348 11.17 -14.78 -7.67
C ILE A 348 11.66 -14.85 -6.22
N GLU A 349 12.94 -15.16 -5.99
CA GLU A 349 13.49 -15.22 -4.64
C GLU A 349 13.31 -13.91 -3.86
N GLY A 350 12.75 -14.06 -2.65
CA GLY A 350 12.49 -12.98 -1.71
C GLY A 350 13.72 -12.15 -1.31
N VAL A 351 13.46 -10.98 -0.75
CA VAL A 351 14.51 -10.08 -0.25
C VAL A 351 14.93 -10.53 1.15
N ASP A 352 16.24 -10.61 1.40
CA ASP A 352 16.74 -10.88 2.75
C ASP A 352 16.74 -9.57 3.55
N ILE A 353 16.11 -9.58 4.72
CA ILE A 353 15.94 -8.40 5.57
C ILE A 353 17.27 -7.80 6.05
N GLU A 354 18.28 -8.64 6.25
CA GLU A 354 19.62 -8.25 6.73
C GLU A 354 20.45 -7.53 5.65
N ARG A 355 20.18 -7.79 4.37
CA ARG A 355 20.90 -7.16 3.25
C ARG A 355 20.47 -5.71 2.99
N LEU A 356 19.50 -5.22 3.76
CA LEU A 356 18.98 -3.86 3.68
C LEU A 356 19.45 -2.97 4.84
N ASP A 357 20.19 -3.50 5.82
CA ASP A 357 20.52 -2.80 7.08
C ASP A 357 22.03 -2.55 7.23
N PRO A 358 22.49 -1.29 7.05
CA PRO A 358 23.57 -0.78 7.88
C PRO A 358 23.16 0.40 8.77
N ASP A 359 22.03 1.06 8.50
CA ASP A 359 21.61 2.27 9.22
C ASP A 359 20.08 2.38 9.27
N PHE A 360 19.46 1.65 10.19
CA PHE A 360 18.05 1.85 10.60
C PHE A 360 17.85 3.14 11.42
N LYS A 361 18.74 4.14 11.31
CA LYS A 361 18.60 5.43 12.00
C LYS A 361 17.94 6.47 11.08
N LYS A 362 16.70 6.80 11.45
CA LYS A 362 15.96 8.02 11.10
C LYS A 362 15.46 8.12 9.66
N THR A 363 14.48 7.30 9.28
CA THR A 363 13.38 7.83 8.47
C THR A 363 12.41 8.50 9.45
N SER A 364 12.73 9.74 9.79
CA SER A 364 11.84 10.53 10.62
C SER A 364 10.58 10.84 9.81
N LEU A 365 9.44 10.34 10.26
CA LEU A 365 8.11 10.76 9.82
C LEU A 365 7.77 12.19 10.31
N PHE A 366 8.75 13.11 10.34
CA PHE A 366 8.50 14.54 10.47
C PHE A 366 8.01 15.07 9.12
N GLY A 367 6.76 14.73 8.79
CA GLY A 367 6.03 15.26 7.64
C GLY A 367 4.62 15.75 7.97
N PHE A 368 4.09 15.48 9.18
CA PHE A 368 2.67 15.76 9.48
C PHE A 368 2.42 16.68 10.70
N LEU A 369 3.44 17.26 11.33
CA LEU A 369 3.27 18.25 12.41
C LEU A 369 3.55 19.70 11.96
N ALA A 370 3.07 20.08 10.77
CA ALA A 370 3.09 21.47 10.34
C ALA A 370 1.85 21.82 9.51
N LYS A 371 0.69 21.85 10.15
CA LYS A 371 -0.32 22.88 9.85
C LYS A 371 -0.68 23.56 11.17
N SER A 372 -0.17 24.77 11.26
CA SER A 372 -0.26 25.73 12.37
C SER A 372 -1.66 26.26 12.56
#